data_AF-A0A9X4H742-F1
#
_entry.id   AF-A0A9X4H742-F1
#
_cell.length_a   1.000
_cell.length_b   1.000
_cell.length_c   1.000
_cell.angle_alpha   90.00
_cell.angle_beta   90.00
_cell.angle_gamma   90.00
#
_symmetry.space_group_name_H-M   'P 1'
#
loop_
_entity.id
_entity.type
_entity.pdbx_description
1 polymer ?
#
loop_
_entity_poly.entity_id
_entity_poly.type
_entity_poly.pdbx_seq_one_letter_code
_entity_poly.pdbx_strand_id
1 'polypeptide(L)'
;MPVKTIDYQKLYNITDMQTPLEDDCGKLCGKICCRPDKNNTLGVYLYPGEEDMFTKEEDWLCWEQRNPVEDDFPASWSNPVYFIRCTKPCPRKHRPLNCRFFPLAPHLLKDNTLLLIYETLRLPYKCPLIKRKIPLRKDFIDTVAHCWQELLKDQRVRDLVKMDSREREKEGKHPFIVRTILPQ
;
A
#
# COMPACT_ATOMS: atom_id res chain seq x y z
N MET A 1 -14.93 14.97 16.48
CA MET A 1 -14.60 13.81 15.63
C MET A 1 -13.70 14.30 14.50
N PRO A 2 -12.55 13.69 14.21
CA PRO A 2 -11.76 14.12 13.06
C PRO A 2 -12.61 13.91 11.80
N VAL A 3 -12.69 14.94 10.96
CA VAL A 3 -13.41 14.90 9.69
C VAL A 3 -12.81 13.79 8.84
N LYS A 4 -13.63 12.85 8.37
CA LYS A 4 -13.20 11.87 7.36
C LYS A 4 -12.77 12.65 6.11
N THR A 5 -11.47 12.68 5.86
CA THR A 5 -10.84 13.40 4.74
C THR A 5 -10.82 12.57 3.46
N ILE A 6 -10.84 11.23 3.58
CA ILE A 6 -10.70 10.29 2.46
C ILE A 6 -11.99 9.50 2.23
N ASP A 7 -12.45 9.46 0.96
CA ASP A 7 -13.54 8.60 0.52
C ASP A 7 -12.99 7.23 0.10
N TYR A 8 -12.85 6.32 1.08
CA TYR A 8 -12.34 4.97 0.82
C TYR A 8 -13.26 4.15 -0.08
N GLN A 9 -14.58 4.35 -0.04
CA GLN A 9 -15.50 3.62 -0.91
C GLN A 9 -15.22 3.93 -2.38
N LYS A 10 -14.99 5.21 -2.71
CA LYS A 10 -14.55 5.61 -4.05
C LYS A 10 -13.21 4.97 -4.43
N LEU A 11 -12.22 4.99 -3.53
CA LEU A 11 -10.91 4.38 -3.80
C LEU A 11 -11.00 2.87 -4.02
N TYR A 12 -11.83 2.16 -3.26
CA TYR A 12 -12.08 0.72 -3.42
C TYR A 12 -12.78 0.42 -4.75
N ASN A 13 -13.75 1.24 -5.15
CA ASN A 13 -14.48 1.07 -6.40
C ASN A 13 -13.56 1.22 -7.62
N ILE A 14 -12.73 2.27 -7.67
CA ILE A 14 -11.86 2.50 -8.83
C ILE A 14 -10.72 1.48 -8.92
N THR A 15 -10.33 0.87 -7.79
CA THR A 15 -9.23 -0.12 -7.75
C THR A 15 -9.70 -1.57 -7.86
N ASP A 16 -11.01 -1.86 -7.86
CA ASP A 16 -11.55 -3.22 -7.82
C ASP A 16 -11.00 -4.13 -8.92
N MET A 17 -11.03 -3.62 -10.15
CA MET A 17 -10.59 -4.36 -11.34
C MET A 17 -9.17 -4.02 -11.78
N GLN A 18 -8.43 -3.21 -11.02
CA GLN A 18 -7.12 -2.71 -11.45
C GLN A 18 -5.99 -3.64 -11.02
N THR A 19 -5.42 -4.37 -11.97
CA THR A 19 -4.29 -5.29 -11.77
C THR A 19 -3.01 -4.77 -12.41
N PRO A 20 -1.82 -5.09 -11.86
CA PRO A 20 -0.55 -4.66 -12.44
C PRO A 20 -0.30 -5.20 -13.86
N LEU A 21 -0.91 -6.35 -14.20
CA LEU A 21 -0.80 -7.02 -15.50
C LEU A 21 -2.21 -7.33 -16.02
N GLU A 22 -2.32 -7.63 -17.32
CA GLU A 22 -3.56 -8.14 -17.93
C GLU A 22 -3.93 -9.53 -17.40
N ASP A 23 -2.91 -10.29 -17.02
CA ASP A 23 -3.03 -11.67 -16.54
C ASP A 23 -2.78 -11.76 -15.02
N ASP A 24 -3.14 -12.89 -14.39
CA ASP A 24 -2.89 -13.11 -12.96
C ASP A 24 -1.38 -13.11 -12.67
N CYS A 25 -0.86 -12.04 -12.06
CA CYS A 25 0.54 -11.92 -11.68
C CYS A 25 0.99 -13.01 -10.70
N GLY A 26 0.05 -13.63 -9.98
CA GLY A 26 0.27 -14.79 -9.13
C GLY A 26 0.78 -16.02 -9.88
N LYS A 27 0.52 -16.15 -11.19
CA LYS A 27 1.10 -17.21 -12.04
C LYS A 27 2.63 -17.15 -12.08
N LEU A 28 3.23 -15.96 -11.89
CA LEU A 28 4.68 -15.77 -11.94
C LEU A 28 5.41 -16.22 -10.66
N CYS A 29 4.70 -16.26 -9.53
CA CYS A 29 5.30 -16.48 -8.21
C CYS A 29 4.55 -17.50 -7.33
N GLY A 30 3.55 -18.19 -7.88
CA GLY A 30 2.68 -19.08 -7.11
C GLY A 30 1.87 -18.35 -6.04
N LYS A 31 1.44 -17.10 -6.31
CA LYS A 31 0.62 -16.28 -5.41
C LYS A 31 1.27 -16.00 -4.05
N ILE A 32 2.61 -15.90 -3.99
CA ILE A 32 3.36 -15.79 -2.72
C ILE A 32 2.94 -14.61 -1.83
N CYS A 33 2.45 -13.51 -2.40
CA CYS A 33 1.94 -12.36 -1.65
C CYS A 33 0.44 -12.40 -1.34
N CYS A 34 -0.31 -13.30 -1.97
CA CYS A 34 -1.78 -13.41 -1.86
C CYS A 34 -2.22 -14.64 -1.05
N ARG A 35 -1.34 -15.14 -0.18
CA ARG A 35 -1.58 -16.25 0.75
C ARG A 35 -0.76 -16.04 2.02
N PRO A 36 -1.18 -16.61 3.17
CA PRO A 36 -0.34 -16.64 4.36
C PRO A 36 1.03 -17.27 4.06
N ASP A 37 2.08 -16.71 4.64
CA ASP A 37 3.36 -17.40 4.76
C ASP A 37 3.31 -18.42 5.91
N LYS A 38 4.37 -19.23 6.05
CA LYS A 38 4.41 -20.36 7.02
C LYS A 38 4.12 -19.92 8.46
N ASN A 39 4.59 -18.73 8.83
CA ASN A 39 4.46 -18.22 10.19
C ASN A 39 3.37 -17.13 10.29
N ASN A 40 2.62 -16.89 9.21
CA ASN A 40 1.62 -15.82 9.10
C ASN A 40 2.18 -14.47 9.62
N THR A 41 3.32 -14.06 9.08
CA THR A 41 3.98 -12.78 9.36
C THR A 41 3.70 -11.74 8.28
N LEU A 42 3.29 -12.17 7.08
CA LEU A 42 2.99 -11.27 5.97
C LEU A 42 1.63 -10.60 6.19
N GLY A 43 1.63 -9.27 6.25
CA GLY A 43 0.43 -8.46 6.37
C GLY A 43 0.63 -7.06 5.84
N VAL A 44 -0.40 -6.23 6.01
CA VAL A 44 -0.37 -4.81 5.66
C VAL A 44 -1.02 -4.00 6.76
N TYR A 45 -0.52 -2.79 6.98
CA TYR A 45 -1.24 -1.80 7.77
C TYR A 45 -2.38 -1.22 6.95
N LEU A 46 -3.50 -0.94 7.61
CA LEU A 46 -4.58 -0.14 7.06
C LEU A 46 -4.24 1.34 7.17
N TYR A 47 -4.66 2.13 6.17
CA TYR A 47 -4.60 3.58 6.29
C TYR A 47 -5.64 4.08 7.30
N PRO A 48 -5.49 5.31 7.85
CA PRO A 48 -6.42 5.79 8.85
C PRO A 48 -7.84 5.91 8.30
N GLY A 49 -8.79 5.20 8.91
CA GLY A 49 -10.19 5.15 8.48
C GLY A 49 -10.48 4.13 7.38
N GLU A 50 -9.47 3.41 6.88
CA GLU A 50 -9.68 2.32 5.92
C GLU A 50 -10.36 1.11 6.57
N GLU A 51 -10.22 0.94 7.88
CA GLU A 51 -10.86 -0.12 8.67
C GLU A 51 -12.40 -0.16 8.51
N ASP A 52 -13.02 0.97 8.15
CA ASP A 52 -14.46 1.07 7.89
C ASP A 52 -14.90 0.32 6.63
N MET A 53 -13.96 -0.10 5.77
CA MET A 53 -14.23 -0.95 4.61
C MET A 53 -14.40 -2.43 4.97
N PHE A 54 -14.29 -2.76 6.26
CA PHE A 54 -14.33 -4.11 6.79
C PHE A 54 -15.38 -4.24 7.89
N THR A 55 -15.94 -5.44 8.01
CA THR A 55 -16.89 -5.81 9.07
C THR A 55 -16.19 -6.27 10.35
N LYS A 56 -14.89 -6.63 10.25
CA LYS A 56 -14.11 -7.35 11.27
C LYS A 56 -14.59 -8.79 11.53
N GLU A 57 -15.50 -9.29 10.71
CA GLU A 57 -16.00 -10.68 10.73
C GLU A 57 -15.42 -11.50 9.57
N GLU A 58 -14.47 -10.95 8.82
CA GLU A 58 -13.84 -11.62 7.69
C GLU A 58 -13.05 -12.87 8.15
N ASP A 59 -13.56 -14.04 7.79
CA ASP A 59 -12.94 -15.34 8.08
C ASP A 59 -11.57 -15.58 7.38
N TRP A 60 -11.14 -14.63 6.54
CA TRP A 60 -9.86 -14.63 5.82
C TRP A 60 -8.85 -13.63 6.38
N LEU A 61 -9.21 -12.87 7.43
CA LEU A 61 -8.34 -11.89 8.07
C LEU A 61 -8.06 -12.23 9.54
N CYS A 62 -6.82 -11.99 9.94
CA CYS A 62 -6.42 -11.84 11.32
C CYS A 62 -6.11 -10.36 11.57
N TRP A 63 -6.76 -9.77 12.56
CA TRP A 63 -6.60 -8.37 12.95
C TRP A 63 -5.66 -8.25 14.12
N GLU A 64 -4.71 -7.33 14.03
CA GLU A 64 -3.84 -6.95 15.13
C GLU A 64 -3.89 -5.42 15.28
N GLN A 65 -4.32 -4.98 16.46
CA GLN A 65 -4.26 -3.58 16.83
C GLN A 65 -2.87 -3.30 17.41
N ARG A 66 -2.15 -2.32 16.86
CA ARG A 66 -0.79 -1.98 17.28
C ARG A 66 -0.70 -0.51 17.68
N ASN A 67 0.26 -0.22 18.54
CA ASN A 67 0.55 1.14 18.98
C ASN A 67 1.46 1.81 17.93
N PRO A 68 1.04 2.93 17.30
CA PRO A 68 1.85 3.59 16.27
C PRO A 68 3.26 3.98 16.77
N VAL A 69 3.39 4.33 18.05
CA VAL A 69 4.69 4.73 18.63
C VAL A 69 5.65 3.55 18.73
N GLU A 70 5.15 2.35 19.02
CA GLU A 70 5.97 1.12 19.11
C GLU A 70 6.39 0.58 17.75
N ASP A 71 5.67 0.97 16.70
CA ASP A 71 5.92 0.57 15.31
C ASP A 71 6.55 1.68 14.45
N ASP A 72 7.17 2.67 15.10
CA ASP A 72 7.90 3.77 14.46
C ASP A 72 7.06 4.62 13.48
N PHE A 73 5.73 4.72 13.67
CA PHE A 73 4.89 5.63 12.88
C PHE A 73 5.17 7.10 13.24
N PRO A 74 4.89 8.05 12.32
CA PRO A 74 5.02 9.48 12.62
C PRO A 74 4.12 9.90 13.79
N ALA A 75 4.56 10.91 14.56
CA ALA A 75 3.82 11.44 15.70
C ALA A 75 2.41 11.97 15.37
N SER A 76 2.10 12.23 14.09
CA SER A 76 0.74 12.58 13.65
C SER A 76 -0.26 11.43 13.76
N TRP A 77 0.22 10.19 13.92
CA TRP A 77 -0.59 9.01 14.20
C TRP A 77 -0.76 8.82 15.71
N SER A 78 -1.84 9.39 16.26
CA SER A 78 -2.13 9.35 17.70
C SER A 78 -3.10 8.24 18.12
N ASN A 79 -3.73 7.56 17.15
CA ASN A 79 -4.66 6.45 17.40
C ASN A 79 -4.01 5.12 17.03
N PRO A 80 -4.49 4.00 17.61
CA PRO A 80 -4.02 2.67 17.23
C PRO A 80 -4.12 2.41 15.73
N VAL A 81 -3.14 1.68 15.21
CA VAL A 81 -3.12 1.22 13.81
C VAL A 81 -3.57 -0.23 13.73
N TYR A 82 -4.15 -0.62 12.60
CA TYR A 82 -4.55 -2.00 12.35
C TYR A 82 -3.60 -2.65 11.35
N PHE A 83 -2.89 -3.67 11.82
CA PHE A 83 -2.11 -4.57 10.98
C PHE A 83 -2.95 -5.81 10.70
N ILE A 84 -3.25 -6.07 9.43
CA ILE A 84 -4.06 -7.22 9.04
C ILE A 84 -3.25 -8.23 8.25
N ARG A 85 -3.54 -9.51 8.49
CA ARG A 85 -2.89 -10.65 7.83
C ARG A 85 -3.92 -11.57 7.22
N CYS A 86 -3.59 -12.14 6.06
CA CYS A 86 -4.47 -13.11 5.41
C CYS A 86 -4.30 -14.48 6.08
N THR A 87 -5.39 -15.10 6.57
CA THR A 87 -5.36 -16.47 7.11
C THR A 87 -5.55 -17.53 6.03
N LYS A 88 -6.06 -17.12 4.86
CA LYS A 88 -6.29 -17.93 3.66
C LYS A 88 -6.28 -17.03 2.42
N PRO A 89 -6.35 -17.57 1.19
CA PRO A 89 -6.40 -16.74 -0.01
C PRO A 89 -7.50 -15.67 0.07
N CYS A 90 -7.11 -14.40 -0.07
CA CYS A 90 -8.02 -13.28 0.14
C CYS A 90 -8.90 -12.98 -1.09
N PRO A 91 -10.19 -12.65 -0.90
CA PRO A 91 -11.06 -12.19 -1.97
C PRO A 91 -10.58 -10.84 -2.48
N ARG A 92 -10.31 -10.75 -3.78
CA ARG A 92 -9.69 -9.56 -4.39
C ARG A 92 -10.48 -8.28 -4.15
N LYS A 93 -11.82 -8.37 -4.23
CA LYS A 93 -12.73 -7.22 -4.06
C LYS A 93 -12.71 -6.58 -2.68
N HIS A 94 -12.20 -7.27 -1.67
CA HIS A 94 -12.11 -6.78 -0.30
C HIS A 94 -10.66 -6.58 0.17
N ARG A 95 -9.69 -6.62 -0.75
CA ARG A 95 -8.28 -6.37 -0.38
C ARG A 95 -8.11 -4.94 0.13
N PRO A 96 -7.24 -4.73 1.14
CA PRO A 96 -6.76 -3.39 1.49
C PRO A 96 -6.08 -2.70 0.31
N LEU A 97 -6.07 -1.37 0.33
CA LEU A 97 -5.45 -0.53 -0.69
C LEU A 97 -3.96 -0.83 -0.85
N ASN A 98 -3.20 -1.04 0.24
CA ASN A 98 -1.80 -1.47 0.16
C ASN A 98 -1.62 -2.74 -0.70
N CYS A 99 -2.52 -3.73 -0.57
CA CYS A 99 -2.52 -4.95 -1.40
C CYS A 99 -2.95 -4.70 -2.85
N ARG A 100 -3.75 -3.65 -3.12
CA ARG A 100 -4.20 -3.28 -4.47
C ARG A 100 -3.16 -2.46 -5.22
N PHE A 101 -2.38 -1.64 -4.51
CA PHE A 101 -1.34 -0.80 -5.10
C PHE A 101 -0.07 -1.56 -5.42
N PHE A 102 0.19 -2.66 -4.71
CA PHE A 102 1.37 -3.48 -4.95
C PHE A 102 1.49 -3.91 -6.43
N PRO A 103 2.64 -3.70 -7.10
CA PRO A 103 3.97 -3.47 -6.53
C PRO A 103 4.41 -2.00 -6.42
N LEU A 104 3.48 -1.05 -6.51
CA LEU A 104 3.78 0.38 -6.46
C LEU A 104 3.70 0.95 -5.05
N ALA A 105 4.67 1.78 -4.71
CA ALA A 105 4.72 2.56 -3.48
C ALA A 105 4.90 4.05 -3.80
N PRO A 106 4.48 4.96 -2.91
CA PRO A 106 4.65 6.38 -3.08
C PRO A 106 6.03 6.83 -2.56
N HIS A 107 6.56 7.88 -3.17
CA HIS A 107 7.73 8.57 -2.67
C HIS A 107 7.55 10.08 -2.87
N LEU A 108 7.72 10.86 -1.81
CA LEU A 108 7.65 12.32 -1.88
C LEU A 108 9.05 12.91 -1.88
N LEU A 109 9.38 13.67 -2.93
CA LEU A 109 10.58 14.51 -2.96
C LEU A 109 10.47 15.69 -1.98
N LYS A 110 11.57 16.41 -1.75
CA LYS A 110 11.62 17.54 -0.79
C LYS A 110 10.71 18.70 -1.18
N ASP A 111 10.47 18.88 -2.47
CA ASP A 111 9.53 19.86 -3.03
C ASP A 111 8.06 19.38 -3.00
N ASN A 112 7.79 18.21 -2.39
CA ASN A 112 6.50 17.51 -2.39
C ASN A 112 6.07 16.93 -3.75
N THR A 113 6.94 16.85 -4.74
CA THR A 113 6.66 16.10 -5.96
C THR A 113 6.46 14.62 -5.62
N LEU A 114 5.34 14.04 -6.06
CA LEU A 114 5.01 12.64 -5.84
C LEU A 114 5.61 11.78 -6.95
N LEU A 115 6.34 10.75 -6.57
CA LEU A 115 6.80 9.68 -7.43
C LEU A 115 6.05 8.39 -7.10
N LEU A 116 5.65 7.66 -8.13
CA LEU A 116 5.36 6.24 -7.99
C LEU A 116 6.63 5.45 -8.29
N ILE A 117 6.98 4.58 -7.36
CA ILE A 117 8.17 3.73 -7.42
C ILE A 117 7.78 2.27 -7.27
N TYR A 118 8.66 1.36 -7.65
CA TYR A 118 8.53 -0.02 -7.16
C TYR A 118 8.81 -0.08 -5.66
N GLU A 119 8.04 -0.93 -4.98
CA GLU A 119 8.18 -1.19 -3.56
C GLU A 119 9.62 -1.56 -3.19
N THR A 120 10.09 -0.97 -2.10
CA THR A 120 11.44 -1.09 -1.54
C THR A 120 11.48 -1.74 -0.15
N LEU A 121 10.32 -2.01 0.45
CA LEU A 121 10.21 -2.76 1.69
C LEU A 121 10.92 -4.12 1.55
N ARG A 122 11.55 -4.55 2.65
CA ARG A 122 12.16 -5.89 2.74
C ARG A 122 11.05 -6.91 2.90
N LEU A 123 10.66 -7.53 1.79
CA LEU A 123 9.64 -8.57 1.77
C LEU A 123 10.27 -9.95 2.07
N PRO A 124 9.55 -10.88 2.70
CA PRO A 124 10.01 -12.26 2.89
C PRO A 124 10.06 -13.07 1.58
N TYR A 125 9.80 -12.43 0.44
CA TYR A 125 9.80 -12.99 -0.90
C TYR A 125 10.35 -12.00 -1.93
N LYS A 126 10.69 -12.50 -3.13
CA LYS A 126 11.11 -11.67 -4.26
C LYS A 126 9.99 -11.58 -5.29
N CYS A 127 9.36 -10.41 -5.40
CA CYS A 127 8.33 -10.18 -6.43
C CYS A 127 8.95 -10.16 -7.84
N PRO A 128 8.47 -10.98 -8.80
CA PRO A 128 8.96 -10.95 -10.18
C PRO A 128 8.74 -9.60 -10.88
N LEU A 129 7.63 -8.90 -10.59
CA LEU A 129 7.32 -7.60 -11.19
C LEU A 129 8.41 -6.58 -10.86
N ILE A 130 8.81 -6.52 -9.59
CA ILE A 130 9.86 -5.62 -9.09
C ILE A 130 11.24 -6.07 -9.59
N LYS A 131 11.61 -7.34 -9.35
CA LYS A 131 12.96 -7.86 -9.66
C LYS A 131 13.29 -7.77 -11.15
N ARG A 132 12.33 -8.09 -12.02
CA ARG A 132 12.51 -8.09 -13.47
C ARG A 132 12.08 -6.79 -14.14
N LYS A 133 11.59 -5.81 -13.36
CA LYS A 133 11.05 -4.52 -13.83
C LYS A 133 10.04 -4.71 -14.95
N ILE A 134 9.12 -5.66 -14.78
CA ILE A 134 8.10 -5.96 -15.78
C ILE A 134 7.23 -4.71 -15.99
N PRO A 135 7.03 -4.23 -17.22
CA PRO A 135 6.14 -3.11 -17.49
C PRO A 135 4.75 -3.37 -16.92
N LEU A 136 4.23 -2.42 -16.14
CA LEU A 136 2.87 -2.50 -15.60
C LEU A 136 1.89 -1.88 -16.58
N ARG A 137 0.61 -2.26 -16.47
CA ARG A 137 -0.46 -1.61 -17.21
C ARG A 137 -0.54 -0.11 -16.90
N LYS A 138 -0.77 0.70 -17.92
CA LYS A 138 -0.86 2.16 -17.79
C LYS A 138 -2.03 2.59 -16.91
N ASP A 139 -3.20 1.99 -17.09
CA ASP A 139 -4.41 2.30 -16.32
C ASP A 139 -4.29 1.93 -14.83
N PHE A 140 -3.56 0.86 -14.52
CA PHE A 140 -3.15 0.53 -13.16
C PHE A 140 -2.28 1.64 -12.54
N ILE A 141 -1.23 2.09 -13.24
CA ILE A 141 -0.37 3.18 -12.78
C ILE A 141 -1.17 4.48 -12.61
N ASP A 142 -2.06 4.80 -13.55
CA ASP A 142 -2.94 5.98 -13.51
C ASP A 142 -3.89 5.93 -12.30
N THR A 143 -4.49 4.77 -12.03
CA THR A 143 -5.40 4.62 -10.89
C THR A 143 -4.66 4.71 -9.56
N VAL A 144 -3.52 4.03 -9.42
CA VAL A 144 -2.70 4.09 -8.20
C VAL A 144 -2.19 5.52 -7.97
N ALA A 145 -1.80 6.24 -9.02
CA ALA A 145 -1.43 7.65 -8.94
C ALA A 145 -2.57 8.50 -8.36
N HIS A 146 -3.78 8.34 -8.90
CA HIS A 146 -4.96 9.05 -8.42
C HIS A 146 -5.26 8.71 -6.95
N CYS A 147 -5.22 7.43 -6.56
CA CYS A 147 -5.43 7.04 -5.17
C CYS A 147 -4.42 7.68 -4.22
N TRP A 148 -3.14 7.73 -4.59
CA TRP A 148 -2.13 8.39 -3.77
C TRP A 148 -2.34 9.90 -3.66
N GLN A 149 -2.75 10.57 -4.74
CA GLN A 149 -3.10 11.99 -4.68
C GLN A 149 -4.26 12.27 -3.71
N GLU A 150 -5.25 11.38 -3.66
CA GLU A 150 -6.34 11.46 -2.69
C GLU A 150 -5.86 11.18 -1.26
N LEU A 151 -5.17 10.06 -1.04
CA LEU A 151 -4.67 9.64 0.29
C LEU A 151 -3.75 10.67 0.93
N LEU A 152 -2.89 11.34 0.14
CA LEU A 152 -1.96 12.36 0.64
C LEU A 152 -2.63 13.66 1.08
N LYS A 153 -3.96 13.81 0.90
CA LYS A 153 -4.74 14.89 1.53
C LYS A 153 -4.89 14.67 3.04
N ASP A 154 -4.76 13.44 3.52
CA ASP A 154 -4.66 13.16 4.95
C ASP A 154 -3.22 13.39 5.44
N GLN A 155 -3.08 14.30 6.41
CA GLN A 155 -1.76 14.67 6.95
C GLN A 155 -1.00 13.47 7.53
N ARG A 156 -1.70 12.51 8.15
CA ARG A 156 -1.08 11.31 8.75
C ARG A 156 -0.44 10.44 7.68
N VAL A 157 -1.17 10.19 6.58
CA VAL A 157 -0.65 9.43 5.44
C VAL A 157 0.50 10.19 4.79
N ARG A 158 0.36 11.51 4.62
CA ARG A 158 1.42 12.35 4.06
C ARG A 158 2.71 12.30 4.87
N ASP A 159 2.61 12.37 6.19
CA ASP A 159 3.76 12.30 7.09
C ASP A 159 4.44 10.93 7.04
N LEU A 160 3.67 9.85 6.98
CA LEU A 160 4.20 8.49 6.83
C LEU A 160 4.97 8.35 5.53
N VAL A 161 4.36 8.76 4.40
CA VAL A 161 5.03 8.71 3.09
C VAL A 161 6.28 9.60 3.08
N LYS A 162 6.26 10.77 3.71
CA LYS A 162 7.44 11.63 3.85
C LYS A 162 8.53 10.93 4.64
N MET A 163 8.20 10.38 5.81
CA MET A 163 9.14 9.67 6.68
C MET A 163 9.83 8.52 5.92
N ASP A 164 9.05 7.65 5.27
CA ASP A 164 9.58 6.54 4.46
C ASP A 164 10.44 7.06 3.28
N SER A 165 10.10 8.22 2.72
CA SER A 165 10.89 8.87 1.66
C SER A 165 12.23 9.37 2.14
N ARG A 166 12.28 9.99 3.32
CA ARG A 166 13.53 10.40 3.96
C ARG A 166 14.37 9.19 4.36
N GLU A 167 13.75 8.11 4.85
CA GLU A 167 14.46 6.89 5.23
C GLU A 167 15.12 6.23 4.02
N ARG A 168 14.37 6.03 2.92
CA ARG A 168 14.93 5.47 1.68
C ARG A 168 16.12 6.27 1.16
N GLU A 169 16.05 7.60 1.19
CA GLU A 169 17.17 8.47 0.81
C GLU A 169 18.37 8.32 1.74
N LYS A 170 18.14 8.28 3.07
CA LYS A 170 19.19 8.10 4.07
C LYS A 170 19.92 6.77 3.91
N GLU A 171 19.20 5.71 3.55
CA GLU A 171 19.77 4.39 3.26
C GLU A 171 20.48 4.30 1.90
N GLY A 172 20.46 5.38 1.09
CA GLY A 172 21.02 5.37 -0.27
C GLY A 172 20.24 4.46 -1.23
N LYS A 173 18.98 4.15 -0.94
CA LYS A 173 18.12 3.38 -1.86
C LYS A 173 17.75 4.29 -3.04
N HIS A 174 18.08 3.85 -4.25
CA HIS A 174 17.64 4.47 -5.50
C HIS A 174 16.48 3.67 -6.08
N PRO A 175 15.22 3.96 -5.68
CA PRO A 175 14.08 3.20 -6.15
C PRO A 175 13.90 3.37 -7.67
N PHE A 176 13.37 2.33 -8.31
CA PHE A 176 12.97 2.44 -9.72
C PHE A 176 11.73 3.31 -9.82
N ILE A 177 11.89 4.47 -10.48
CA ILE A 177 10.79 5.43 -10.70
C ILE A 177 9.94 4.93 -11.86
N VAL A 178 8.66 4.69 -11.56
CA VAL A 178 7.63 4.29 -12.53
C VAL A 178 6.94 5.52 -13.12
N ARG A 179 6.68 6.53 -12.30
CA ARG A 179 6.03 7.77 -12.74
C ARG A 179 6.37 8.94 -11.83
N THR A 180 6.57 10.10 -12.44
CA THR A 180 6.58 11.40 -11.74
C THR A 180 5.20 12.05 -11.87
N ILE A 181 4.63 12.50 -10.75
CA ILE A 181 3.35 13.19 -10.67
C ILE A 181 3.66 14.60 -10.21
N LEU A 182 3.59 15.53 -11.14
CA LEU A 182 3.83 16.94 -10.86
C LEU A 182 2.68 17.50 -10.00
N PRO A 183 2.98 18.38 -9.03
CA PRO A 183 1.94 19.12 -8.32
C PRO A 183 1.10 19.92 -9.32
N GLN A 184 -0.22 19.91 -9.12
CA GLN A 184 -1.15 20.76 -9.86
C GLN A 184 -1.08 22.20 -9.35
#